data_AF-A0A1F9I9D4-F1
#
_entry.id   AF-A0A1F9I9D4-F1
#
_cell.length_a   1.000
_cell.length_b   1.000
_cell.length_c   1.000
_cell.angle_alpha   90.00
_cell.angle_beta   90.00
_cell.angle_gamma   90.00
#
_symmetry.space_group_name_H-M   'P 1'
#
loop_
_entity.id
_entity.type
_entity.pdbx_description
1 polymer ?
#
loop_
_entity_poly.entity_id
_entity_poly.type
_entity_poly.pdbx_seq_one_letter_code
_entity_poly.pdbx_strand_id
1 'polypeptide(L)'
;MRHPSLIRLSHDHHHGLALALRCRKQALGQLKPTGAQGLKQRAEEVRNFVGVNLRPHFQAEEELVFPHMRDLVSESQPLIEELLKEHEWIRDGADRLQESSSLAKLLFDLGDLLERHIRREERELFPLFESRVTPAEAEKLKVEIEKILAGRDRK
;
A
#
# COMPACT_ATOMS: atom_id res chain seq x y z
N MET A 1 18.96 6.72 3.54
CA MET A 1 18.15 7.71 2.78
C MET A 1 17.51 6.94 1.65
N ARG A 2 16.20 7.07 1.42
CA ARG A 2 15.47 6.31 0.40
C ARG A 2 15.94 6.73 -1.00
N HIS A 3 16.15 5.76 -1.90
CA HIS A 3 16.58 6.04 -3.27
C HIS A 3 15.52 6.86 -4.02
N PRO A 4 15.91 7.86 -4.85
CA PRO A 4 14.97 8.76 -5.53
C PRO A 4 13.85 8.06 -6.30
N SER A 5 14.12 6.90 -6.88
CA SER A 5 13.13 6.09 -7.62
C SER A 5 11.99 5.56 -6.75
N LEU A 6 12.20 5.42 -5.45
CA LEU A 6 11.24 4.86 -4.50
C LEU A 6 10.57 5.93 -3.62
N ILE A 7 11.04 7.18 -3.64
CA ILE A 7 10.53 8.25 -2.76
C ILE A 7 9.01 8.44 -2.91
N ARG A 8 8.50 8.41 -4.15
CA ARG A 8 7.07 8.57 -4.42
C ARG A 8 6.23 7.45 -3.78
N LEU A 9 6.70 6.21 -3.88
CA LEU A 9 6.07 5.05 -3.23
C LEU A 9 6.15 5.18 -1.71
N SER A 10 7.31 5.51 -1.16
CA SER A 10 7.48 5.75 0.28
C SER A 10 6.63 6.91 0.83
N HIS A 11 6.29 7.92 0.01
CA HIS A 11 5.35 8.96 0.41
C HIS A 11 3.92 8.40 0.57
N ASP A 12 3.47 7.57 -0.37
CA ASP A 12 2.17 6.90 -0.26
C ASP A 12 2.14 5.97 0.97
N HIS A 13 3.24 5.28 1.28
CA HIS A 13 3.40 4.49 2.51
C HIS A 13 3.22 5.30 3.78
N HIS A 14 3.75 6.52 3.84
CA HIS A 14 3.55 7.38 5.01
C HIS A 14 2.05 7.67 5.24
N HIS A 15 1.32 7.99 4.17
CA HIS A 15 -0.12 8.21 4.25
C HIS A 15 -0.88 6.92 4.60
N GLY A 16 -0.46 5.78 4.03
CA GLY A 16 -1.01 4.46 4.31
C GLY A 16 -0.86 4.05 5.78
N LEU A 17 0.32 4.25 6.39
CA LEU A 17 0.55 3.98 7.81
C LEU A 17 -0.31 4.85 8.72
N ALA A 18 -0.46 6.13 8.37
CA ALA A 18 -1.33 7.02 9.13
C ALA A 18 -2.79 6.57 9.06
N LEU A 19 -3.28 6.14 7.89
CA LEU A 19 -4.62 5.61 7.72
C LEU A 19 -4.80 4.27 8.45
N ALA A 20 -3.84 3.36 8.36
CA ALA A 20 -3.84 2.07 9.06
C ALA A 20 -4.02 2.26 10.58
N LEU A 21 -3.26 3.17 11.19
CA LEU A 21 -3.40 3.52 12.59
C LEU A 21 -4.80 4.07 12.91
N ARG A 22 -5.34 4.97 12.08
CA ARG A 22 -6.68 5.51 12.27
C ARG A 22 -7.75 4.42 12.17
N CYS A 23 -7.61 3.45 11.27
CA CYS A 23 -8.54 2.33 11.13
C CYS A 23 -8.58 1.48 12.40
N ARG A 24 -7.41 1.06 12.91
CA ARG A 24 -7.32 0.29 14.16
C ARG A 24 -7.91 1.05 15.34
N LYS A 25 -7.57 2.33 15.51
CA LYS A 25 -8.12 3.17 16.59
C LYS A 25 -9.63 3.37 16.46
N GLN A 26 -10.15 3.59 15.26
CA GLN A 26 -11.59 3.74 15.03
C GLN A 26 -12.35 2.44 15.35
N ALA A 27 -11.82 1.29 14.92
CA ALA A 27 -12.41 -0.02 15.20
C ALA A 27 -12.51 -0.32 16.70
N LEU A 28 -11.54 0.17 17.48
CA LEU A 28 -11.52 0.06 18.94
C LEU A 28 -12.32 1.16 19.66
N GLY A 29 -13.02 2.04 18.94
CA GLY A 29 -13.81 3.13 19.53
C GLY A 29 -12.96 4.25 20.15
N GLN A 30 -11.69 4.38 19.77
CA GLN A 30 -10.73 5.35 20.34
C GLN A 30 -10.70 6.69 19.58
N LEU A 31 -11.47 6.84 18.51
CA LEU A 31 -11.60 8.07 17.73
C LEU A 31 -13.05 8.53 17.68
N LYS A 32 -13.24 9.85 17.67
CA LYS A 32 -14.56 10.48 17.50
C LYS A 32 -14.82 10.80 16.02
N PRO A 33 -16.07 10.71 15.53
CA PRO A 33 -17.23 10.13 16.23
C PRO A 33 -17.03 8.63 16.47
N THR A 34 -17.55 8.09 17.57
CA THR A 34 -17.47 6.65 17.88
C THR A 34 -18.65 5.89 17.27
N GLY A 35 -18.64 4.57 17.36
CA GLY A 35 -19.75 3.73 16.89
C GLY A 35 -19.96 3.75 15.38
N ALA A 36 -21.18 3.47 14.93
CA ALA A 36 -21.50 3.24 13.52
C ALA A 36 -21.15 4.43 12.61
N GLN A 37 -21.33 5.67 13.09
CA GLN A 37 -21.01 6.86 12.30
C GLN A 37 -19.51 6.95 11.99
N GLY A 38 -18.65 6.80 13.01
CA GLY A 38 -17.20 6.84 12.81
C GLY A 38 -16.67 5.67 12.00
N LEU A 39 -17.26 4.48 12.17
CA LEU A 39 -16.91 3.33 11.35
C LEU A 39 -17.23 3.57 9.86
N LYS A 40 -18.40 4.13 9.54
CA LYS A 40 -18.77 4.47 8.16
C LYS A 40 -17.86 5.53 7.56
N GLN A 41 -17.59 6.61 8.30
CA GLN A 41 -16.66 7.65 7.86
C GLN A 41 -15.26 7.09 7.57
N ARG A 42 -14.77 6.20 8.45
CA ARG A 42 -13.46 5.57 8.27
C ARG A 42 -13.45 4.62 7.07
N ALA A 43 -14.53 3.88 6.86
CA ALA A 43 -14.68 2.99 5.71
C ALA A 43 -14.67 3.76 4.38
N GLU A 44 -15.38 4.88 4.30
CA GLU A 44 -15.35 5.77 3.12
C GLU A 44 -13.95 6.31 2.86
N GLU A 45 -13.24 6.75 3.91
CA GLU A 45 -11.86 7.22 3.77
C GLU A 45 -10.91 6.13 3.27
N VAL A 46 -11.04 4.90 3.77
CA VAL A 46 -10.26 3.74 3.29
C VAL A 46 -10.55 3.46 1.82
N ARG A 47 -11.82 3.42 1.42
CA ARG A 47 -12.20 3.17 0.02
C ARG A 47 -11.63 4.22 -0.92
N ASN A 48 -11.73 5.49 -0.55
CA ASN A 48 -11.20 6.58 -1.35
C ASN A 48 -9.68 6.48 -1.47
N PHE A 49 -8.98 6.23 -0.35
CA PHE A 49 -7.52 6.08 -0.37
C PHE A 49 -7.08 4.85 -1.18
N VAL A 50 -7.76 3.71 -1.06
CA VAL A 50 -7.45 2.53 -1.88
C VAL A 50 -7.69 2.82 -3.36
N GLY A 51 -8.81 3.44 -3.70
CA GLY A 51 -9.18 3.76 -5.08
C GLY A 51 -8.22 4.73 -5.77
N VAL A 52 -7.83 5.80 -5.07
CA VAL A 52 -7.04 6.91 -5.65
C VAL A 52 -5.54 6.72 -5.46
N ASN A 53 -5.11 6.17 -4.31
CA ASN A 53 -3.69 6.07 -3.97
C ASN A 53 -3.17 4.64 -4.11
N LEU A 54 -3.74 3.66 -3.38
CA LEU A 54 -3.12 2.33 -3.31
C LEU A 54 -3.26 1.53 -4.60
N ARG A 55 -4.36 1.64 -5.35
CA ARG A 55 -4.50 0.89 -6.61
C ARG A 55 -3.42 1.29 -7.65
N PRO A 56 -3.19 2.59 -7.94
CA PRO A 56 -2.05 3.00 -8.77
C PRO A 56 -0.68 2.67 -8.17
N HIS A 57 -0.56 2.72 -6.85
CA HIS A 57 0.67 2.35 -6.14
C HIS A 57 1.03 0.88 -6.37
N PHE A 58 0.09 -0.03 -6.06
CA PHE A 58 0.24 -1.45 -6.32
C PHE A 58 0.49 -1.73 -7.80
N GLN A 59 -0.16 -0.99 -8.71
CA GLN A 59 0.11 -1.13 -10.14
C GLN A 59 1.57 -0.82 -10.47
N ALA A 60 2.14 0.26 -9.93
CA ALA A 60 3.54 0.60 -10.16
C ALA A 60 4.49 -0.47 -9.61
N GLU A 61 4.16 -1.07 -8.48
CA GLU A 61 4.96 -2.16 -7.90
C GLU A 61 4.84 -3.44 -8.71
N GLU A 62 3.62 -3.86 -9.05
CA GLU A 62 3.31 -5.10 -9.76
C GLU A 62 3.83 -5.09 -11.21
N GLU A 63 3.79 -3.95 -11.89
CA GLU A 63 4.21 -3.84 -13.29
C GLU A 63 5.70 -3.51 -13.45
N LEU A 64 6.33 -2.86 -12.46
CA LEU A 64 7.69 -2.33 -12.60
C LEU A 64 8.66 -2.86 -11.54
N VAL A 65 8.36 -2.66 -10.26
CA VAL A 65 9.30 -2.97 -9.16
C VAL A 65 9.46 -4.48 -8.98
N PHE A 66 8.36 -5.19 -8.84
CA PHE A 66 8.36 -6.64 -8.57
C PHE A 66 8.97 -7.44 -9.72
N PRO A 67 8.62 -7.21 -11.02
CA PRO A 67 9.27 -7.92 -12.12
C PRO A 67 10.78 -7.67 -12.14
N HIS A 68 11.20 -6.43 -11.96
CA HIS A 68 12.63 -6.09 -11.94
C HIS A 68 13.39 -6.77 -10.79
N MET A 69 12.77 -6.84 -9.60
CA MET A 69 13.36 -7.52 -8.45
C MET A 69 13.45 -9.04 -8.64
N ARG A 70 12.45 -9.66 -9.28
CA ARG A 70 12.49 -11.10 -9.62
C ARG A 70 13.63 -11.44 -10.58
N ASP A 71 13.82 -10.60 -11.60
CA ASP A 71 14.86 -10.79 -12.61
C ASP A 71 16.26 -10.62 -12.00
N LEU A 72 16.42 -9.70 -11.05
CA LEU A 72 17.71 -9.36 -10.46
C LEU A 72 18.07 -10.24 -9.24
N VAL A 73 17.07 -10.67 -8.46
CA VAL A 73 17.23 -11.39 -7.19
C VAL A 73 16.21 -12.51 -7.11
N SER A 74 16.61 -13.72 -7.50
CA SER A 74 15.73 -14.90 -7.51
C SER A 74 15.10 -15.20 -6.14
N GLU A 75 15.83 -14.93 -5.06
CA GLU A 75 15.42 -15.15 -3.68
C GLU A 75 14.34 -14.16 -3.21
N SER A 76 14.07 -13.10 -3.98
CA SER A 76 12.95 -12.18 -3.71
C SER A 76 11.58 -12.76 -4.07
N GLN A 77 11.53 -13.87 -4.82
CA GLN A 77 10.29 -14.47 -5.32
C GLN A 77 9.26 -14.75 -4.22
N PRO A 78 9.61 -15.42 -3.08
CA PRO A 78 8.61 -15.71 -2.04
C PRO A 78 8.07 -14.45 -1.36
N LEU A 79 8.95 -13.45 -1.15
CA LEU A 79 8.56 -12.16 -0.59
C LEU A 79 7.55 -11.45 -1.50
N ILE A 80 7.83 -11.41 -2.81
CA ILE A 80 6.97 -10.75 -3.79
C ILE A 80 5.63 -11.49 -3.93
N GLU A 81 5.62 -12.82 -3.90
CA GLU A 81 4.37 -13.59 -3.90
C GLU A 81 3.50 -13.32 -2.67
N GLU A 82 4.11 -13.07 -1.52
CA GLU A 82 3.38 -12.67 -0.32
C GLU A 82 2.78 -11.26 -0.48
N LEU A 83 3.57 -10.29 -0.95
CA LEU A 83 3.12 -8.91 -1.18
C LEU A 83 1.94 -8.86 -2.18
N LEU A 84 2.02 -9.63 -3.26
CA LEU A 84 0.92 -9.73 -4.24
C LEU A 84 -0.39 -10.23 -3.62
N LYS A 85 -0.33 -11.26 -2.77
CA LYS A 85 -1.50 -11.76 -2.04
C LYS A 85 -2.04 -10.70 -1.08
N GLU A 86 -1.16 -9.96 -0.41
CA GLU A 86 -1.56 -8.85 0.45
C GLU A 86 -2.25 -7.73 -0.34
N HIS A 87 -1.78 -7.39 -1.55
CA HIS A 87 -2.44 -6.43 -2.43
C HIS A 87 -3.87 -6.85 -2.79
N GLU A 88 -4.07 -8.11 -3.17
CA GLU A 88 -5.40 -8.67 -3.46
C GLU A 88 -6.31 -8.56 -2.23
N TRP A 89 -5.83 -8.96 -1.06
CA TRP A 89 -6.62 -8.89 0.18
C TRP A 89 -6.97 -7.47 0.58
N ILE A 90 -6.07 -6.50 0.37
CA ILE A 90 -6.34 -5.08 0.64
C ILE A 90 -7.40 -4.55 -0.33
N ARG A 91 -7.29 -4.86 -1.63
CA ARG A 91 -8.27 -4.46 -2.66
C ARG A 91 -9.66 -5.03 -2.33
N ASP A 92 -9.74 -6.33 -2.11
CA ASP A 92 -11.00 -7.03 -1.82
C ASP A 92 -11.62 -6.56 -0.50
N GLY A 93 -10.79 -6.40 0.55
CA GLY A 93 -11.25 -5.91 1.83
C GLY A 93 -11.83 -4.49 1.73
N ALA A 94 -11.21 -3.61 0.95
CA ALA A 94 -11.71 -2.27 0.71
C ALA A 94 -13.05 -2.27 -0.04
N ASP A 95 -13.20 -3.14 -1.05
CA ASP A 95 -14.45 -3.25 -1.83
C ASP A 95 -15.61 -3.77 -0.96
N ARG A 96 -15.33 -4.67 0.00
CA ARG A 96 -16.31 -5.24 0.94
C ARG A 96 -16.77 -4.29 2.05
N LEU A 97 -16.15 -3.12 2.21
CA LEU A 97 -16.47 -2.18 3.31
C LEU A 97 -17.91 -1.64 3.27
N GLN A 98 -18.59 -1.63 2.11
CA GLN A 98 -19.97 -1.13 2.01
C GLN A 98 -21.03 -2.11 2.53
N GLU A 99 -20.74 -3.41 2.47
CA GLU A 99 -21.72 -4.49 2.70
C GLU A 99 -21.48 -5.24 4.00
N SER A 100 -20.42 -4.90 4.74
CA SER A 100 -20.00 -5.63 5.92
C SER A 100 -20.88 -5.33 7.14
N SER A 101 -21.55 -6.37 7.65
CA SER A 101 -22.21 -6.37 8.96
C SER A 101 -21.23 -6.26 10.14
N SER A 102 -19.94 -6.50 9.89
CA SER A 102 -18.84 -6.49 10.89
C SER A 102 -17.79 -5.43 10.55
N LEU A 103 -18.23 -4.20 10.29
CA LEU A 103 -17.39 -3.12 9.79
C LEU A 103 -16.17 -2.82 10.69
N ALA A 104 -16.34 -2.86 12.01
CA ALA A 104 -15.26 -2.65 12.97
C ALA A 104 -14.13 -3.69 12.82
N LYS A 105 -14.49 -4.98 12.72
CA LYS A 105 -13.51 -6.05 12.53
C LYS A 105 -12.78 -5.88 11.20
N LEU A 106 -13.52 -5.66 10.12
CA LEU A 106 -12.92 -5.48 8.78
C LEU A 106 -11.96 -4.29 8.72
N LEU A 107 -12.32 -3.16 9.33
CA LEU A 107 -11.43 -1.98 9.44
C LEU A 107 -10.19 -2.27 10.27
N PHE A 108 -10.31 -3.03 11.36
CA PHE A 108 -9.17 -3.42 12.18
C PHE A 108 -8.21 -4.31 11.37
N ASP A 109 -8.75 -5.35 10.75
CA ASP A 109 -7.97 -6.33 9.98
C ASP A 109 -7.27 -5.67 8.78
N LEU A 110 -7.97 -4.78 8.05
CA LEU A 110 -7.38 -3.99 6.97
C LEU A 110 -6.28 -3.06 7.47
N GLY A 111 -6.50 -2.39 8.60
CA GLY A 111 -5.49 -1.52 9.20
C GLY A 111 -4.24 -2.28 9.63
N ASP A 112 -4.40 -3.47 10.20
CA ASP A 112 -3.27 -4.33 10.57
C ASP A 112 -2.52 -4.84 9.33
N LEU A 113 -3.26 -5.37 8.34
CA LEU A 113 -2.69 -5.86 7.10
C LEU A 113 -1.91 -4.78 6.35
N LEU A 114 -2.50 -3.59 6.17
CA LEU A 114 -1.85 -2.48 5.48
C LEU A 114 -0.58 -2.02 6.19
N GLU A 115 -0.58 -1.97 7.53
CA GLU A 115 0.62 -1.62 8.28
C GLU A 115 1.73 -2.67 8.10
N ARG A 116 1.40 -3.97 8.22
CA ARG A 116 2.40 -5.04 8.05
C ARG A 116 2.97 -5.05 6.63
N HIS A 117 2.11 -4.92 5.64
CA HIS A 117 2.46 -4.85 4.22
C HIS A 117 3.46 -3.71 3.94
N ILE A 118 3.09 -2.47 4.30
CA ILE A 118 3.97 -1.30 4.11
C ILE A 118 5.31 -1.48 4.84
N ARG A 119 5.29 -2.02 6.06
CA ARG A 119 6.53 -2.23 6.83
C ARG A 119 7.45 -3.24 6.18
N ARG A 120 6.90 -4.28 5.57
CA ARG A 120 7.65 -5.31 4.84
C ARG A 120 8.34 -4.71 3.62
N GLU A 121 7.63 -3.90 2.84
CA GLU A 121 8.24 -3.23 1.69
C GLU A 121 9.34 -2.26 2.10
N GLU A 122 9.07 -1.40 3.07
CA GLU A 122 10.03 -0.40 3.54
C GLU A 122 11.29 -1.00 4.19
N ARG A 123 11.17 -2.18 4.81
CA ARG A 123 12.26 -2.80 5.60
C ARG A 123 12.96 -3.96 4.91
N GLU A 124 12.32 -4.59 3.94
CA GLU A 124 12.84 -5.80 3.28
C GLU A 124 13.00 -5.56 1.79
N LEU A 125 11.91 -5.28 1.07
CA LEU A 125 11.95 -5.15 -0.39
C LEU A 125 12.75 -3.93 -0.86
N PHE A 126 12.46 -2.74 -0.32
CA PHE A 126 13.11 -1.51 -0.78
C PHE A 126 14.60 -1.46 -0.42
N PRO A 127 15.05 -1.88 0.77
CA PRO A 127 16.48 -2.02 1.04
C PRO A 127 17.16 -3.04 0.11
N LEU A 128 16.48 -4.15 -0.21
CA LEU A 128 16.99 -5.12 -1.17
C LEU A 128 17.14 -4.51 -2.57
N PHE A 129 16.14 -3.75 -3.03
CA PHE A 129 16.19 -2.97 -4.27
C PHE A 129 17.40 -2.04 -4.29
N GLU A 130 17.56 -1.23 -3.25
CA GLU A 130 18.66 -0.25 -3.14
C GLU A 130 20.05 -0.91 -3.13
N SER A 131 20.14 -2.14 -2.63
CA SER A 131 21.40 -2.89 -2.57
C SER A 131 21.80 -3.57 -3.87
N ARG A 132 20.86 -3.74 -4.83
CA ARG A 132 21.07 -4.56 -6.03
C ARG A 132 20.92 -3.79 -7.32
N VAL A 133 19.97 -2.85 -7.39
CA VAL A 133 19.62 -2.15 -8.62
C VAL A 133 20.66 -1.08 -8.94
N THR A 134 21.13 -1.03 -10.18
CA THR A 134 22.10 -0.01 -10.59
C THR A 134 21.45 1.37 -10.70
N PRO A 135 22.21 2.48 -10.54
CA PRO A 135 21.65 3.83 -10.68
C PRO A 135 20.94 4.08 -12.03
N ALA A 136 21.45 3.48 -13.11
CA ALA A 136 20.86 3.63 -14.45
C ALA A 136 19.52 2.90 -14.59
N GLU A 137 19.38 1.72 -13.99
CA GLU A 137 18.11 0.99 -13.93
C GLU A 137 17.10 1.69 -13.03
N ALA A 138 17.55 2.17 -11.87
CA ALA A 138 16.70 2.87 -10.92
C ALA A 138 16.13 4.18 -11.50
N GLU A 139 16.89 4.95 -12.28
CA GLU A 139 16.37 6.16 -12.93
C GLU A 139 15.33 5.83 -14.02
N LYS A 140 15.51 4.74 -14.77
CA LYS A 140 14.48 4.28 -15.73
C LYS A 140 13.19 3.90 -15.01
N LEU A 141 13.30 3.13 -13.93
CA LEU A 141 12.15 2.73 -13.12
C LEU A 141 11.44 3.94 -12.52
N LYS A 142 12.19 4.93 -12.02
CA LYS A 142 11.63 6.17 -11.51
C LYS A 142 10.70 6.84 -12.52
N VAL A 143 11.13 7.00 -13.77
CA VAL A 143 10.34 7.66 -14.82
C VAL A 143 9.03 6.90 -15.07
N GLU A 144 9.06 5.58 -15.14
CA GLU A 144 7.86 4.77 -15.37
C GLU A 144 6.92 4.74 -14.15
N ILE A 145 7.46 4.64 -12.94
CA ILE A 145 6.70 4.76 -11.68
C ILE A 145 5.99 6.12 -11.64
N GLU A 146 6.71 7.19 -11.98
CA GLU A 146 6.15 8.54 -11.97
C GLU A 146 5.02 8.72 -12.98
N LYS A 147 5.08 8.04 -14.14
CA LYS A 147 4.00 8.07 -15.15
C LYS A 147 2.74 7.37 -14.64
N ILE A 148 2.86 6.16 -14.07
CA ILE A 148 1.71 5.43 -13.50
C ILE A 148 1.07 6.27 -12.39
N LEU A 149 1.89 6.76 -11.46
CA LEU A 149 1.40 7.52 -10.33
C LEU A 149 0.84 8.90 -10.72
N ALA A 150 1.32 9.55 -11.79
CA ALA A 150 0.74 10.82 -12.27
C ALA A 150 -0.68 10.65 -12.85
N GLY A 151 -1.09 9.43 -13.18
CA GLY A 151 -2.45 9.13 -13.61
C GLY A 151 -3.50 9.36 -12.53
N ARG A 152 -3.12 9.40 -11.25
CA ARG A 152 -4.04 9.61 -10.11
C ARG A 152 -4.48 11.07 -9.96
N ASP A 153 -3.66 12.02 -10.39
CA ASP A 153 -3.92 13.46 -10.24
C ASP A 153 -4.85 14.02 -11.33
N ARG A 154 -5.22 13.18 -12.31
CA ARG A 154 -6.04 13.56 -13.48
C ARG A 154 -7.50 13.11 -13.38
N LYS A 155 -7.93 12.55 -12.25
CA LYS A 155 -9.30 12.06 -12.02
C LYS A 155 -10.04 12.88 -10.97
#